data_AF-A0A382Z2Q0-F1
#
_entry.id   AF-A0A382Z2Q0-F1
#
_cell.length_a   1.000
_cell.length_b   1.000
_cell.length_c   1.000
_cell.angle_alpha   90.00
_cell.angle_beta   90.00
_cell.angle_gamma   90.00
#
_symmetry.space_group_name_H-M   'P 1'
#
loop_
_entity.id
_entity.type
_entity.pdbx_description
1 polymer ?
#
loop_
_entity_poly.entity_id
_entity_poly.type
_entity_poly.pdbx_seq_one_letter_code
_entity_poly.pdbx_strand_id
1 'polypeptide(L)'
;DFIEKKLGLSPLGILLVCSILACVGLNLASGIDTFTGALFALGVYAVGKTFFWPTMLAVVGDRFPRSGAVAMSIMGGIGMMSAGLLGATGLGYAKDRYAGAELQSNEAVYAEYKADQTSSFLFFEDANGLDGKKFGAISGKVNSAKEIINNGKVDDLKPDELAKLSDDERQEAEAAHKAMKELEAQLIAQNAIEGGDPKTAVKILTADEKAVHDASIVGDRKTLVADSFIPAAMAVIYLLLLLYFKSIGGYKPVTIEEQ
;
A
#
# COMPACT_ATOMS: atom_id res chain seq x y z
N ASP A 1 -9.74 28.99 14.07
CA ASP A 1 -11.07 29.29 14.64
C ASP A 1 -12.07 28.15 14.75
N PHE A 2 -12.59 27.52 13.68
CA PHE A 2 -13.65 26.51 13.85
C PHE A 2 -13.22 25.29 14.69
N ILE A 3 -12.05 24.71 14.41
CA ILE A 3 -11.54 23.53 15.10
C ILE A 3 -11.23 23.83 16.58
N GLU A 4 -10.66 25.00 16.87
CA GLU A 4 -10.30 25.39 18.24
C GLU A 4 -11.54 25.78 19.06
N LYS A 5 -12.51 26.49 18.46
CA LYS A 5 -13.74 26.94 19.14
C LYS A 5 -14.85 25.89 19.23
N LYS A 6 -14.93 24.91 18.31
CA LYS A 6 -16.00 23.88 18.29
C LYS A 6 -15.52 22.47 18.70
N LEU A 7 -14.27 22.10 18.40
CA LEU A 7 -13.70 20.79 18.74
C LEU A 7 -12.73 20.84 19.93
N GLY A 8 -12.21 22.01 20.30
CA GLY A 8 -11.33 22.19 21.47
C GLY A 8 -9.97 21.49 21.37
N LEU A 9 -9.61 20.99 20.19
CA LEU A 9 -8.36 20.27 19.96
C LEU A 9 -7.28 21.24 19.47
N SER A 10 -6.15 21.28 20.18
CA SER A 10 -4.94 21.95 19.69
C SER A 10 -4.45 21.28 18.41
N PRO A 11 -3.73 22.01 17.52
CA PRO A 11 -3.15 21.42 16.31
C PRO A 11 -2.31 20.16 16.58
N LEU A 12 -1.58 20.12 17.70
CA LEU A 12 -0.84 18.95 18.16
C LEU A 12 -1.74 17.78 18.59
N GLY A 13 -2.88 18.07 19.20
CA GLY A 13 -3.90 17.07 19.54
C GLY A 13 -4.49 16.40 18.30
N ILE A 14 -4.69 17.15 17.21
CA ILE A 14 -5.16 16.61 15.94
C ILE A 14 -4.09 15.70 15.33
N LEU A 15 -2.83 16.14 15.31
CA LEU A 15 -1.70 15.33 14.82
C LEU A 15 -1.55 14.01 15.60
N LEU A 16 -1.73 14.04 16.92
CA LEU A 16 -1.74 12.85 17.76
C LEU A 16 -2.87 11.88 17.38
N VAL A 17 -4.11 12.37 17.30
CA VAL A 17 -5.28 11.56 16.93
C VAL A 17 -5.11 10.96 15.53
N CYS A 18 -4.66 11.76 14.56
CA CYS A 18 -4.37 11.30 13.21
C CYS A 18 -3.31 10.19 13.16
N SER A 19 -2.25 10.31 13.97
CA SER A 19 -1.20 9.29 14.06
C SER A 19 -1.70 7.97 14.63
N ILE A 20 -2.56 8.04 15.65
CA ILE A 20 -3.20 6.85 16.23
C ILE A 20 -4.14 6.20 15.21
N LEU A 21 -5.00 6.98 14.54
CA LEU A 21 -5.89 6.44 13.51
C LEU A 21 -5.11 5.82 12.33
N ALA A 22 -4.03 6.45 11.88
CA ALA A 22 -3.19 5.90 10.82
C ALA A 22 -2.52 4.58 11.23
N CYS A 23 -2.00 4.51 12.46
CA CYS A 23 -1.43 3.28 13.02
C CYS A 23 -2.47 2.15 13.09
N VAL A 24 -3.65 2.45 13.62
CA VAL A 24 -4.76 1.49 13.72
C VAL A 24 -5.24 1.06 12.33
N GLY A 25 -5.39 1.98 11.39
CA GLY A 25 -5.83 1.69 10.03
C GLY A 25 -4.88 0.73 9.29
N LEU A 26 -3.56 0.91 9.42
CA LEU A 26 -2.56 0.00 8.83
C LEU A 26 -2.57 -1.38 9.47
N ASN A 27 -2.67 -1.46 10.81
CA ASN A 27 -2.78 -2.75 11.50
C ASN A 27 -4.06 -3.49 11.12
N LEU A 28 -5.19 -2.77 11.02
CA LEU A 28 -6.45 -3.34 10.53
C LEU A 28 -6.29 -3.84 9.08
N ALA A 29 -5.69 -3.05 8.19
CA ALA A 29 -5.50 -3.44 6.80
C ALA A 29 -4.60 -4.69 6.66
N SER A 30 -3.63 -4.88 7.55
CA SER A 30 -2.73 -6.03 7.53
C SER A 30 -3.42 -7.37 7.85
N GLY A 31 -4.51 -7.34 8.61
CA GLY A 31 -5.19 -8.55 9.10
C GLY A 31 -6.46 -8.93 8.33
N ILE A 32 -6.86 -8.16 7.32
CA ILE A 32 -8.16 -8.33 6.66
C ILE A 32 -8.02 -9.05 5.31
N ASP A 33 -8.87 -10.07 5.12
CA ASP A 33 -8.96 -10.88 3.89
C ASP A 33 -10.20 -10.56 3.02
N THR A 34 -11.01 -9.59 3.43
CA THR A 34 -12.28 -9.24 2.76
C THR A 34 -12.17 -7.87 2.10
N PHE A 35 -12.72 -7.74 0.89
CA PHE A 35 -12.68 -6.48 0.14
C PHE A 35 -13.33 -5.33 0.92
N THR A 36 -14.54 -5.54 1.46
CA THR A 36 -15.26 -4.53 2.23
C THR A 36 -14.51 -4.14 3.51
N GLY A 37 -13.91 -5.11 4.20
CA GLY A 37 -13.11 -4.82 5.39
C GLY A 37 -11.84 -4.04 5.04
N ALA A 38 -11.18 -4.37 3.91
CA ALA A 38 -10.00 -3.67 3.44
C ALA A 38 -10.32 -2.21 3.10
N LEU A 39 -11.44 -1.94 2.42
CA LEU A 39 -11.92 -0.58 2.15
C LEU A 39 -12.18 0.20 3.44
N PHE A 40 -12.78 -0.44 4.46
CA PHE A 40 -12.99 0.21 5.75
C PHE A 40 -11.66 0.54 6.44
N ALA A 41 -10.73 -0.41 6.53
CA ALA A 41 -9.43 -0.19 7.15
C ALA A 41 -8.60 0.88 6.44
N LEU A 42 -8.55 0.85 5.11
CA LEU A 42 -7.92 1.88 4.29
C LEU A 42 -8.63 3.24 4.43
N GLY A 43 -9.95 3.24 4.64
CA GLY A 43 -10.72 4.43 4.97
C GLY A 43 -10.29 5.06 6.29
N VAL A 44 -10.14 4.25 7.35
CA VAL A 44 -9.64 4.72 8.67
C VAL A 44 -8.22 5.30 8.53
N TYR A 45 -7.35 4.61 7.79
CA TYR A 45 -6.01 5.10 7.48
C TYR A 45 -6.02 6.42 6.70
N ALA A 46 -6.86 6.54 5.67
CA ALA A 46 -7.00 7.75 4.86
C ALA A 46 -7.47 8.94 5.70
N VAL A 47 -8.47 8.74 6.57
CA VAL A 47 -8.92 9.78 7.51
C VAL A 47 -7.77 10.22 8.43
N GLY A 48 -7.00 9.26 8.95
CA GLY A 48 -5.79 9.55 9.72
C GLY A 48 -4.76 10.38 8.94
N LYS A 49 -4.49 10.02 7.68
CA LYS A 49 -3.51 10.73 6.84
C LYS A 49 -3.96 12.12 6.35
N THR A 50 -5.26 12.37 6.23
CA THR A 50 -5.81 13.57 5.59
C THR A 50 -5.36 14.88 6.25
N PHE A 51 -5.27 14.90 7.58
CA PHE A 51 -4.95 16.13 8.31
C PHE A 51 -3.45 16.32 8.61
N PHE A 52 -2.58 15.35 8.31
CA PHE A 52 -1.17 15.45 8.66
C PHE A 52 -0.50 16.67 8.01
N TRP A 53 -0.64 16.81 6.70
CA TRP A 53 0.04 17.88 5.97
C TRP A 53 -0.49 19.28 6.34
N PRO A 54 -1.81 19.55 6.30
CA PRO A 54 -2.32 20.88 6.60
C PRO A 54 -2.04 21.32 8.03
N THR A 55 -2.13 20.40 9.00
CA THR A 55 -1.89 20.73 10.42
C THR A 55 -0.41 20.87 10.74
N MET A 56 0.49 20.07 10.13
CA MET A 56 1.93 20.29 10.26
C MET A 56 2.35 21.65 9.69
N LEU A 57 1.85 22.02 8.50
CA LEU A 57 2.14 23.34 7.92
C LEU A 57 1.57 24.48 8.78
N ALA A 58 0.36 24.32 9.33
CA ALA A 58 -0.21 25.30 10.26
C ALA A 58 0.67 25.49 11.51
N VAL A 59 1.13 24.39 12.14
CA VAL A 59 2.03 24.46 13.30
C VAL A 59 3.34 25.18 12.99
N VAL A 60 3.92 24.93 11.80
CA VAL A 60 5.15 25.61 11.37
C VAL A 60 4.90 27.11 11.14
N GLY A 61 3.79 27.46 10.49
CA GLY A 61 3.41 28.86 10.26
C GLY A 61 3.20 29.64 11.56
N ASP A 62 2.50 29.03 12.51
CA ASP A 62 2.23 29.61 13.83
C ASP A 62 3.50 29.78 14.66
N ARG A 63 4.49 28.89 14.52
CA ARG A 63 5.68 28.90 15.38
C ARG A 63 6.87 29.67 14.79
N PHE A 64 6.93 29.80 13.47
CA PHE A 64 8.04 30.44 12.76
C PHE A 64 7.55 31.53 11.79
N PRO A 65 6.82 32.57 12.23
CA PRO A 65 6.19 33.54 11.35
C PRO A 65 7.19 34.34 10.49
N ARG A 66 8.34 34.73 11.06
CA ARG A 66 9.39 35.50 10.35
C ARG A 66 10.08 34.70 9.23
N SER A 67 10.16 33.38 9.38
CA SER A 67 10.77 32.47 8.42
C SER A 67 9.75 31.50 7.81
N GLY A 68 8.46 31.82 7.85
CA GLY A 68 7.37 30.87 7.59
C GLY A 68 7.44 30.23 6.22
N ALA A 69 7.64 31.03 5.17
CA ALA A 69 7.75 30.52 3.79
C ALA A 69 8.98 29.61 3.60
N VAL A 70 10.12 29.98 4.18
CA VAL A 70 11.36 29.19 4.08
C VAL A 70 11.24 27.89 4.89
N ALA A 71 10.74 27.97 6.12
CA ALA A 71 10.51 26.82 6.99
C ALA A 71 9.50 25.83 6.38
N MET A 72 8.39 26.32 5.83
CA MET A 72 7.42 25.50 5.13
C MET A 72 8.03 24.82 3.89
N SER A 73 8.88 25.51 3.12
CA SER A 73 9.54 24.94 1.94
C SER A 73 10.54 23.84 2.31
N ILE A 74 11.32 24.05 3.37
CA ILE A 74 12.27 23.04 3.88
C ILE A 74 11.53 21.81 4.39
N MET A 75 10.47 21.99 5.19
CA MET A 75 9.61 20.89 5.65
C MET A 75 8.98 20.14 4.47
N GLY A 76 8.55 20.88 3.45
CA GLY A 76 8.16 20.41 2.12
C GLY A 76 9.15 19.41 1.52
N GLY A 77 10.37 19.90 1.31
CA GLY A 77 11.45 19.13 0.69
C GLY A 77 11.86 17.90 1.51
N ILE A 78 12.00 18.04 2.83
CA ILE A 78 12.36 16.93 3.71
C ILE A 78 11.27 15.85 3.70
N GLY A 79 9.99 16.25 3.72
CA GLY A 79 8.86 15.33 3.65
C GLY A 79 8.86 14.51 2.36
N MET A 80 9.06 15.16 1.21
CA MET A 80 9.11 14.48 -0.09
C MET A 80 10.34 13.59 -0.25
N MET A 81 11.51 14.04 0.24
CA MET A 81 12.71 13.19 0.28
C MET A 81 12.50 11.96 1.17
N SER A 82 11.87 12.12 2.33
CA SER A 82 11.54 11.00 3.23
C SER A 82 10.58 10.02 2.55
N ALA A 83 9.57 10.49 1.81
CA ALA A 83 8.63 9.63 1.10
C ALA A 83 9.33 8.79 0.01
N GLY A 84 10.26 9.39 -0.74
CA GLY A 84 11.02 8.70 -1.78
C GLY A 84 12.08 7.75 -1.21
N LEU A 85 12.98 8.27 -0.36
CA LEU A 85 14.11 7.52 0.16
C LEU A 85 13.66 6.49 1.20
N LEU A 86 12.92 6.88 2.23
CA LEU A 86 12.55 5.96 3.31
C LEU A 86 11.26 5.19 3.00
N GLY A 87 10.26 5.86 2.42
CA GLY A 87 8.98 5.25 2.09
C GLY A 87 9.10 4.20 0.99
N ALA A 88 9.40 4.63 -0.23
CA ALA A 88 9.39 3.72 -1.38
C ALA A 88 10.47 2.63 -1.28
N THR A 89 11.73 2.99 -1.00
CA THR A 89 12.80 1.99 -0.95
C THR A 89 12.79 1.15 0.33
N GLY A 90 12.40 1.72 1.47
CA GLY A 90 12.32 1.00 2.74
C GLY A 90 11.15 0.01 2.78
N LEU A 91 9.96 0.40 2.29
CA LEU A 91 8.83 -0.52 2.19
C LEU A 91 9.07 -1.61 1.13
N GLY A 92 9.73 -1.28 0.01
CA GLY A 92 10.18 -2.26 -0.97
C GLY A 92 11.11 -3.30 -0.35
N TYR A 93 12.14 -2.85 0.37
CA TYR A 93 13.05 -3.73 1.11
C TYR A 93 12.32 -4.61 2.13
N ALA A 94 11.40 -4.04 2.92
CA ALA A 94 10.64 -4.80 3.90
C ALA A 94 9.79 -5.90 3.23
N LYS A 95 9.10 -5.57 2.13
CA LYS A 95 8.34 -6.53 1.34
C LYS A 95 9.24 -7.66 0.84
N ASP A 96 10.37 -7.32 0.25
CA ASP A 96 11.33 -8.29 -0.28
C ASP A 96 11.91 -9.20 0.81
N ARG A 97 12.28 -8.61 1.96
CA ARG A 97 12.77 -9.36 3.11
C ARG A 97 11.74 -10.34 3.64
N TYR A 98 10.50 -9.90 3.82
CA TYR A 98 9.45 -10.75 4.40
C TYR A 98 8.94 -11.81 3.42
N ALA A 99 8.77 -11.47 2.13
CA ALA A 99 8.36 -12.42 1.10
C ALA A 99 9.46 -13.45 0.83
N GLY A 100 10.72 -13.00 0.76
CA GLY A 100 11.87 -13.89 0.60
C GLY A 100 12.06 -14.83 1.78
N ALA A 101 11.92 -14.33 3.01
CA ALA A 101 12.00 -15.16 4.22
C ALA A 101 10.90 -16.23 4.28
N GLU A 102 9.71 -15.94 3.78
CA GLU A 102 8.61 -16.92 3.74
C GLU A 102 8.94 -18.07 2.76
N LEU A 103 9.56 -17.76 1.62
CA LEU A 103 9.94 -18.76 0.61
C LEU A 103 11.20 -19.56 0.96
N GLN A 104 12.06 -19.08 1.87
CA GLN A 104 13.20 -19.87 2.36
C GLN A 104 12.76 -21.20 3.00
N SER A 105 11.50 -21.31 3.43
CA SER A 105 10.92 -22.57 3.89
C SER A 105 10.80 -23.64 2.78
N ASN A 106 10.80 -23.22 1.51
CA ASN A 106 10.75 -24.08 0.33
C ASN A 106 11.93 -23.78 -0.61
N GLU A 107 13.07 -24.42 -0.33
CA GLU A 107 14.37 -24.12 -0.93
C GLU A 107 14.40 -24.25 -2.47
N ALA A 108 13.62 -25.18 -3.04
CA ALA A 108 13.51 -25.37 -4.48
C ALA A 108 12.81 -24.19 -5.17
N VAL A 109 11.66 -23.78 -4.63
CA VAL A 109 10.88 -22.64 -5.16
C VAL A 109 11.62 -21.33 -4.94
N TYR A 110 12.31 -21.21 -3.80
CA TYR A 110 13.15 -20.05 -3.52
C TYR A 110 14.26 -19.91 -4.56
N ALA A 111 15.00 -20.98 -4.88
CA ALA A 111 16.07 -20.93 -5.89
C ALA A 111 15.56 -20.52 -7.28
N GLU A 112 14.34 -20.91 -7.64
CA GLU A 112 13.74 -20.59 -8.94
C GLU A 112 13.15 -19.17 -9.01
N TYR A 113 12.52 -18.68 -7.94
CA TYR A 113 11.75 -17.42 -7.94
C TYR A 113 12.42 -16.26 -7.20
N LYS A 114 13.60 -16.47 -6.64
CA LYS A 114 14.43 -15.42 -6.06
C LYS A 114 14.86 -14.41 -7.12
N ALA A 115 14.84 -13.12 -6.76
CA ALA A 115 15.40 -12.07 -7.60
C ALA A 115 16.94 -12.18 -7.68
N ASP A 116 17.50 -11.98 -8.87
CA ASP A 116 18.95 -11.93 -9.08
C ASP A 116 19.59 -10.73 -8.36
N GLN A 117 18.82 -9.65 -8.19
CA GLN A 117 19.25 -8.44 -7.49
C GLN A 117 18.74 -8.44 -6.05
N THR A 118 19.66 -8.26 -5.12
CA THR A 118 19.39 -8.06 -3.69
C THR A 118 18.88 -6.63 -3.45
N SER A 119 17.82 -6.52 -2.67
CA SER A 119 17.34 -5.24 -2.14
C SER A 119 18.12 -4.87 -0.89
N SER A 120 18.72 -3.69 -0.88
CA SER A 120 19.43 -3.15 0.29
C SER A 120 18.78 -1.83 0.72
N PHE A 121 18.73 -1.60 2.03
CA PHE A 121 18.14 -0.38 2.58
C PHE A 121 19.02 0.19 3.68
N LEU A 122 19.56 1.40 3.44
CA LEU A 122 20.43 2.12 4.37
C LEU A 122 21.58 1.25 4.92
N PHE A 123 21.47 0.81 6.16
CA PHE A 123 22.46 0.04 6.93
C PHE A 123 21.95 -1.37 7.31
N PHE A 124 20.82 -1.79 6.75
CA PHE A 124 20.27 -3.14 6.96
C PHE A 124 20.92 -4.15 6.02
N GLU A 125 20.95 -5.42 6.44
CA GLU A 125 21.47 -6.53 5.64
C GLU A 125 20.67 -6.69 4.34
N ASP A 126 21.36 -7.11 3.29
CA ASP A 126 20.75 -7.38 1.99
C ASP A 126 19.62 -8.42 2.10
N ALA A 127 18.49 -8.12 1.48
CA ALA A 127 17.33 -8.98 1.40
C ALA A 127 17.10 -9.42 -0.03
N ASN A 128 16.74 -10.68 -0.21
CA ASN A 128 16.39 -11.20 -1.52
C ASN A 128 14.89 -11.27 -1.65
N GLY A 129 14.33 -10.44 -2.54
CA GLY A 129 12.93 -10.46 -2.88
C GLY A 129 12.57 -11.50 -3.92
N LEU A 130 11.33 -11.39 -4.40
CA LEU A 130 10.80 -12.17 -5.50
C LEU A 130 11.22 -11.57 -6.84
N ASP A 131 11.48 -12.42 -7.84
CA ASP A 131 11.64 -11.97 -9.22
C ASP A 131 10.35 -11.30 -9.71
N GLY A 132 10.42 -10.00 -9.97
CA GLY A 132 9.26 -9.20 -10.32
C GLY A 132 8.60 -9.59 -11.66
N LYS A 133 9.35 -10.18 -12.61
CA LYS A 133 8.79 -10.63 -13.89
C LYS A 133 8.01 -11.93 -13.71
N LYS A 134 8.60 -12.90 -13.00
CA LYS A 134 7.96 -14.19 -12.71
C LYS A 134 6.73 -13.99 -11.83
N PHE A 135 6.85 -13.18 -10.77
CA PHE A 135 5.72 -12.83 -9.92
C PHE A 135 4.64 -12.06 -10.69
N GLY A 136 5.03 -11.11 -11.56
CA GLY A 136 4.11 -10.37 -12.41
C GLY A 136 3.26 -11.28 -13.31
N ALA A 137 3.87 -12.33 -13.87
CA ALA A 137 3.14 -13.33 -14.66
C ALA A 137 2.13 -14.13 -13.80
N ILE A 138 2.52 -14.55 -12.59
CA ILE A 138 1.63 -15.26 -11.65
C ILE A 138 0.46 -14.37 -11.25
N SER A 139 0.73 -13.13 -10.81
CA SER A 139 -0.30 -12.18 -10.42
C SER A 139 -1.21 -11.82 -11.61
N GLY A 140 -0.66 -11.72 -12.81
CA GLY A 140 -1.42 -11.49 -14.04
C GLY A 140 -2.43 -12.60 -14.29
N LYS A 141 -2.00 -13.87 -14.24
CA LYS A 141 -2.89 -15.04 -14.37
C LYS A 141 -4.01 -15.02 -13.34
N VAL A 142 -3.70 -14.74 -12.08
CA VAL A 142 -4.70 -14.67 -11.00
C VAL A 142 -5.71 -13.53 -11.23
N ASN A 143 -5.25 -12.36 -11.71
CA ASN A 143 -6.12 -11.22 -11.97
C ASN A 143 -7.07 -11.49 -13.14
N SER A 144 -6.55 -12.04 -14.25
CA SER A 144 -7.39 -12.46 -15.39
C SER A 144 -8.41 -13.52 -14.96
N ALA A 145 -8.01 -14.47 -14.10
CA ALA A 145 -8.93 -15.47 -13.58
C ALA A 145 -10.02 -14.89 -12.69
N LYS A 146 -9.69 -13.92 -11.81
CA LYS A 146 -10.69 -13.19 -11.01
C LYS A 146 -11.70 -12.45 -11.89
N GLU A 147 -11.24 -11.86 -12.99
CA GLU A 147 -12.11 -11.16 -13.94
C GLU A 147 -13.09 -12.12 -14.62
N ILE A 148 -12.62 -13.28 -15.07
CA ILE A 148 -13.47 -14.33 -15.66
C ILE A 148 -14.49 -14.86 -14.64
N ILE A 149 -14.06 -15.11 -13.39
CA ILE A 149 -14.96 -15.57 -12.33
C ILE A 149 -16.05 -14.52 -12.02
N ASN A 150 -15.68 -13.24 -11.95
CA ASN A 150 -16.64 -12.15 -11.70
C ASN A 150 -17.66 -11.99 -12.83
N ASN A 151 -17.20 -12.11 -14.09
CA ASN A 151 -18.07 -12.00 -15.25
C ASN A 151 -18.87 -13.30 -15.51
N GLY A 152 -18.47 -14.41 -14.88
CA GLY A 152 -19.08 -15.73 -15.02
C GLY A 152 -18.79 -16.43 -16.36
N LYS A 153 -18.22 -15.71 -17.32
CA LYS A 153 -17.83 -16.18 -18.65
C LYS A 153 -16.83 -15.22 -19.28
N VAL A 154 -16.11 -15.68 -20.30
CA VAL A 154 -15.38 -14.78 -21.22
C VAL A 154 -16.35 -14.27 -22.28
N ASP A 155 -16.48 -12.95 -22.40
CA ASP A 155 -17.34 -12.35 -23.43
C ASP A 155 -16.78 -12.63 -24.83
N ASP A 156 -17.64 -13.10 -25.74
CA ASP A 156 -17.30 -13.34 -27.14
C ASP A 156 -16.92 -12.03 -27.84
N LEU A 157 -15.89 -12.06 -28.68
CA LEU A 157 -15.55 -10.86 -29.44
C LEU A 157 -16.69 -10.49 -30.40
N LYS A 158 -17.07 -9.22 -30.40
CA LYS A 158 -18.07 -8.70 -31.33
C LYS A 158 -17.43 -8.44 -32.69
N PRO A 159 -17.91 -9.07 -33.78
CA PRO A 159 -17.33 -8.92 -35.12
C PRO A 159 -17.25 -7.46 -35.61
N ASP A 160 -18.20 -6.63 -35.19
CA ASP A 160 -18.30 -5.21 -35.56
C ASP A 160 -17.22 -4.32 -34.91
N GLU A 161 -16.61 -4.77 -33.80
CA GLU A 161 -15.50 -4.07 -33.13
C GLU A 161 -14.14 -4.53 -33.69
N LEU A 162 -13.98 -5.81 -34.04
CA LEU A 162 -12.80 -6.30 -34.77
C LEU A 162 -12.65 -5.68 -36.16
N ALA A 163 -13.77 -5.38 -36.84
CA ALA A 163 -13.75 -4.79 -38.17
C ALA A 163 -13.25 -3.33 -38.20
N LYS A 164 -13.14 -2.68 -37.04
CA LYS A 164 -12.64 -1.29 -36.90
C LYS A 164 -11.17 -1.21 -36.50
N LEU A 165 -10.57 -2.33 -36.12
CA LEU A 165 -9.19 -2.45 -35.68
C LEU A 165 -8.28 -2.70 -36.88
N SER A 166 -7.01 -2.31 -36.77
CA SER A 166 -5.99 -2.70 -37.75
C SER A 166 -5.74 -4.21 -37.72
N ASP A 167 -5.18 -4.77 -38.80
CA ASP A 167 -4.93 -6.22 -38.91
C ASP A 167 -4.03 -6.75 -37.77
N ASP A 168 -3.08 -5.94 -37.30
CA ASP A 168 -2.19 -6.27 -36.18
C ASP A 168 -2.95 -6.28 -34.83
N GLU A 169 -3.76 -5.23 -34.55
CA GLU A 169 -4.58 -5.14 -33.34
C GLU A 169 -5.67 -6.24 -33.29
N ARG A 170 -6.15 -6.65 -34.45
CA ARG A 170 -7.12 -7.75 -34.58
C ARG A 170 -6.50 -9.09 -34.20
N GLN A 171 -5.29 -9.38 -34.66
CA GLN A 171 -4.58 -10.61 -34.31
C GLN A 171 -4.26 -10.66 -32.81
N GLU A 172 -3.87 -9.54 -32.22
CA GLU A 172 -3.64 -9.44 -30.77
C GLU A 172 -4.93 -9.67 -29.97
N ALA A 173 -6.05 -9.09 -30.39
CA ALA A 173 -7.35 -9.27 -29.73
C ALA A 173 -7.84 -10.73 -29.82
N GLU A 174 -7.71 -11.37 -30.98
CA GLU A 174 -8.08 -12.77 -31.18
C GLU A 174 -7.19 -13.73 -30.36
N ALA A 175 -5.88 -13.46 -30.29
CA ALA A 175 -4.95 -14.23 -29.47
C ALA A 175 -5.22 -14.07 -27.97
N ALA A 176 -5.49 -12.84 -27.51
CA ALA A 176 -5.84 -12.56 -26.12
C ALA A 176 -7.16 -13.23 -25.70
N HIS A 177 -8.18 -13.17 -26.56
CA HIS A 177 -9.46 -13.83 -26.30
C HIS A 177 -9.31 -15.36 -26.26
N LYS A 178 -8.49 -15.94 -27.14
CA LYS A 178 -8.19 -17.38 -27.10
C LYS A 178 -7.52 -17.78 -25.79
N ALA A 179 -6.54 -17.00 -25.32
CA ALA A 179 -5.88 -17.23 -24.04
C ALA A 179 -6.85 -17.13 -22.85
N MET A 180 -7.79 -16.17 -22.89
CA MET A 180 -8.84 -16.03 -21.87
C MET A 180 -9.80 -17.22 -21.87
N LYS A 181 -10.22 -17.73 -23.04
CA LYS A 181 -11.06 -18.94 -23.14
C LYS A 181 -10.35 -20.20 -22.67
N GLU A 182 -9.05 -20.33 -22.88
CA GLU A 182 -8.26 -21.43 -22.31
C GLU A 182 -8.19 -21.34 -20.79
N LEU A 183 -8.05 -20.13 -20.23
CA LEU A 183 -8.09 -19.90 -18.78
C LEU A 183 -9.46 -20.22 -18.18
N GLU A 184 -10.54 -19.84 -18.86
CA GLU A 184 -11.92 -20.20 -18.50
C GLU A 184 -12.10 -21.72 -18.47
N ALA A 185 -11.61 -22.45 -19.48
CA ALA A 185 -11.66 -23.90 -19.50
C ALA A 185 -10.91 -24.54 -18.31
N GLN A 186 -9.75 -23.99 -17.92
CA GLN A 186 -9.01 -24.42 -16.73
C GLN A 186 -9.78 -24.14 -15.43
N LEU A 187 -10.42 -22.98 -15.34
CA LEU A 187 -11.25 -22.60 -14.19
C LEU A 187 -12.49 -23.48 -14.05
N ILE A 188 -13.14 -23.83 -15.17
CA ILE A 188 -14.26 -24.79 -15.19
C ILE A 188 -13.76 -26.17 -14.74
N ALA A 189 -12.63 -26.65 -15.28
CA ALA A 189 -12.07 -27.95 -14.93
C ALA A 189 -11.71 -28.09 -13.44
N GLN A 190 -11.40 -26.99 -12.77
CA GLN A 190 -11.08 -26.96 -11.34
C GLN A 190 -12.25 -26.58 -10.42
N ASN A 191 -13.48 -26.50 -10.95
CA ASN A 191 -14.68 -26.03 -10.24
C ASN A 191 -14.41 -24.70 -9.52
N ALA A 192 -13.72 -23.78 -10.18
CA ALA A 192 -13.41 -22.45 -9.63
C ALA A 192 -14.49 -21.42 -9.96
N ILE A 193 -15.32 -21.64 -10.99
CA ILE A 193 -16.38 -20.71 -11.41
C ILE A 193 -17.71 -20.96 -10.67
N GLU A 194 -18.00 -22.19 -10.24
CA GLU A 194 -19.24 -22.50 -9.50
C GLU A 194 -19.23 -21.80 -8.12
N GLY A 195 -19.96 -20.68 -8.04
CA GLY A 195 -20.14 -19.88 -6.82
C GLY A 195 -19.63 -18.43 -6.92
N GLY A 196 -18.91 -18.06 -7.99
CA GLY A 196 -18.49 -16.68 -8.23
C GLY A 196 -17.54 -16.09 -7.18
N ASP A 197 -16.87 -16.92 -6.37
CA ASP A 197 -15.92 -16.45 -5.35
C ASP A 197 -14.54 -16.15 -5.98
N PRO A 198 -14.07 -14.90 -6.03
CA PRO A 198 -12.79 -14.53 -6.63
C PRO A 198 -11.58 -15.20 -5.96
N LYS A 199 -11.75 -15.77 -4.76
CA LYS A 199 -10.71 -16.51 -4.04
C LYS A 199 -10.39 -17.86 -4.67
N THR A 200 -11.25 -18.41 -5.53
CA THR A 200 -10.94 -19.66 -6.25
C THR A 200 -9.95 -19.47 -7.39
N ALA A 201 -9.68 -18.22 -7.81
CA ALA A 201 -8.74 -17.89 -8.88
C ALA A 201 -7.33 -18.46 -8.66
N VAL A 202 -6.89 -18.61 -7.41
CA VAL A 202 -5.59 -19.21 -7.07
C VAL A 202 -5.52 -20.71 -7.30
N LYS A 203 -6.65 -21.41 -7.55
CA LYS A 203 -6.62 -22.85 -7.84
C LYS A 203 -5.90 -23.17 -9.15
N ILE A 204 -5.91 -22.25 -10.11
CA ILE A 204 -5.25 -22.43 -11.43
C ILE A 204 -3.73 -22.48 -11.32
N LEU A 205 -3.20 -21.97 -10.21
CA LEU A 205 -1.77 -21.93 -9.96
C LEU A 205 -1.26 -23.32 -9.64
N THR A 206 -0.06 -23.60 -10.12
CA THR A 206 0.73 -24.75 -9.63
C THR A 206 1.05 -24.57 -8.14
N ALA A 207 1.49 -25.66 -7.48
CA ALA A 207 1.87 -25.60 -6.07
C ALA A 207 2.96 -24.56 -5.79
N ASP A 208 3.93 -24.43 -6.71
CA ASP A 208 5.05 -23.50 -6.59
C ASP A 208 4.62 -22.06 -6.85
N GLU A 209 3.81 -21.81 -7.89
CA GLU A 209 3.24 -20.49 -8.16
C GLU A 209 2.35 -20.01 -7.00
N LYS A 210 1.58 -20.93 -6.40
CA LYS A 210 0.76 -20.63 -5.23
C LYS A 210 1.62 -20.28 -4.02
N ALA A 211 2.69 -21.03 -3.76
CA ALA A 211 3.62 -20.72 -2.67
C ALA A 211 4.25 -19.32 -2.83
N VAL A 212 4.64 -18.96 -4.06
CA VAL A 212 5.16 -17.62 -4.39
C VAL A 212 4.11 -16.52 -4.18
N HIS A 213 2.88 -16.77 -4.66
CA HIS A 213 1.76 -15.84 -4.47
C HIS A 213 1.43 -15.63 -2.99
N ASP A 214 1.34 -16.71 -2.21
CA ASP A 214 1.02 -16.66 -0.78
C ASP A 214 2.15 -15.97 0.01
N ALA A 215 3.42 -16.25 -0.32
CA ALA A 215 4.57 -15.57 0.26
C ALA A 215 4.55 -14.05 0.01
N SER A 216 4.14 -13.62 -1.19
CA SER A 216 4.00 -12.19 -1.50
C SER A 216 2.93 -11.52 -0.63
N ILE A 217 1.81 -12.20 -0.38
CA ILE A 217 0.72 -11.68 0.47
C ILE A 217 1.19 -11.57 1.92
N VAL A 218 1.88 -12.59 2.43
CA VAL A 218 2.44 -12.56 3.78
C VAL A 218 3.47 -11.44 3.91
N GLY A 219 4.32 -11.25 2.90
CA GLY A 219 5.27 -10.16 2.81
C GLY A 219 4.59 -8.79 2.87
N ASP A 220 3.53 -8.59 2.10
CA ASP A 220 2.74 -7.35 2.12
C ASP A 220 2.11 -7.07 3.49
N ARG A 221 1.53 -8.09 4.15
CA ARG A 221 0.92 -7.91 5.49
C ARG A 221 1.96 -7.55 6.55
N LYS A 222 3.08 -8.28 6.59
CA LYS A 222 4.18 -7.99 7.52
C LYS A 222 4.75 -6.59 7.27
N THR A 223 4.79 -6.17 6.00
CA THR A 223 5.21 -4.82 5.61
C THR A 223 4.22 -3.74 6.09
N LEU A 224 2.90 -3.98 6.00
CA LEU A 224 1.89 -3.05 6.53
C LEU A 224 2.00 -2.88 8.06
N VAL A 225 2.27 -3.98 8.79
CA VAL A 225 2.55 -3.89 10.24
C VAL A 225 3.83 -3.10 10.48
N ALA A 226 4.88 -3.35 9.71
CA ALA A 226 6.13 -2.59 9.82
C ALA A 226 5.93 -1.08 9.54
N ASP A 227 5.16 -0.73 8.50
CA ASP A 227 4.81 0.64 8.16
C ASP A 227 4.03 1.33 9.29
N SER A 228 3.20 0.59 10.03
CA SER A 228 2.42 1.13 11.15
C SER A 228 3.27 1.68 12.30
N PHE A 229 4.53 1.25 12.44
CA PHE A 229 5.45 1.79 13.44
C PHE A 229 5.83 3.25 13.16
N ILE A 230 5.77 3.70 11.90
CA ILE A 230 6.07 5.09 11.55
C ILE A 230 5.01 6.03 12.18
N PRO A 231 3.70 5.86 11.93
CA PRO A 231 2.68 6.62 12.65
C PRO A 231 2.69 6.39 14.17
N ALA A 232 3.04 5.21 14.66
CA ALA A 232 3.14 4.96 16.10
C ALA A 232 4.23 5.82 16.75
N ALA A 233 5.41 5.90 16.13
CA ALA A 233 6.50 6.77 16.58
C ALA A 233 6.09 8.26 16.52
N MET A 234 5.41 8.67 15.43
CA MET A 234 4.86 10.02 15.32
C MET A 234 3.86 10.32 16.44
N ALA A 235 2.99 9.38 16.80
CA ALA A 235 2.05 9.53 17.91
C ALA A 235 2.77 9.78 19.23
N VAL A 236 3.86 9.05 19.51
CA VAL A 236 4.68 9.27 20.70
C VAL A 236 5.30 10.68 20.68
N ILE A 237 5.86 11.10 19.55
CA ILE A 237 6.46 12.44 19.41
C ILE A 237 5.41 13.53 19.65
N TYR A 238 4.23 13.44 19.03
CA TYR A 238 3.16 14.43 19.23
C TYR A 238 2.59 14.40 20.65
N LEU A 239 2.54 13.23 21.28
CA LEU A 239 2.18 13.13 22.70
C LEU A 239 3.18 13.86 23.58
N LEU A 240 4.49 13.67 23.37
CA LEU A 240 5.54 14.38 24.09
C LEU A 240 5.47 15.89 23.86
N LEU A 241 5.25 16.32 22.61
CA LEU A 241 5.05 17.73 22.29
C LEU A 241 3.81 18.31 22.98
N LEU A 242 2.70 17.58 23.00
CA LEU A 242 1.48 17.99 23.69
C LEU A 242 1.73 18.18 25.18
N LEU A 243 2.41 17.23 25.83
CA LEU A 243 2.79 17.34 27.24
C LEU A 243 3.73 18.51 27.50
N TYR A 244 4.73 18.71 26.62
CA TYR A 244 5.64 19.85 26.69
C TYR A 244 4.88 21.18 26.62
N PHE A 245 4.04 21.38 25.61
CA PHE A 245 3.25 22.61 25.48
C PHE A 245 2.27 22.80 26.63
N LYS A 246 1.66 21.72 27.14
CA LYS A 246 0.82 21.77 28.34
C LYS A 246 1.61 22.26 29.56
N SER A 247 2.88 21.87 29.71
CA SER A 247 3.72 22.28 30.84
C SER A 247 4.13 23.75 30.83
N ILE A 248 4.17 24.40 29.66
CA ILE A 248 4.58 25.81 29.49
C ILE A 248 3.40 26.77 29.28
N GLY A 249 2.17 26.36 29.57
CA GLY A 249 0.98 27.22 29.50
C GLY A 249 0.14 27.09 28.23
N GLY A 250 0.31 26.00 27.47
CA GLY A 250 -0.49 25.63 26.30
C GLY A 250 0.16 25.93 24.96
N TYR A 251 -0.42 25.39 23.89
CA TYR A 251 -0.06 25.77 22.52
C TYR A 251 -0.59 27.17 22.23
N LYS A 252 0.28 28.08 21.80
CA LYS A 252 -0.08 29.46 21.43
C LYS A 252 0.63 29.83 20.13
N PRO A 253 -0.07 30.39 19.14
CA PRO A 253 0.57 30.92 17.94
C PRO A 253 1.47 32.11 18.32
N VAL A 254 2.61 32.23 17.65
CA VAL A 254 3.56 33.34 17.83
C VAL A 254 3.25 34.39 16.76
N THR A 255 3.01 35.62 17.18
CA THR A 255 2.81 36.74 16.25
C THR A 255 4.08 37.57 16.09
N ILE A 256 4.25 38.25 14.96
CA ILE A 256 5.45 39.06 14.70
C ILE A 256 5.56 40.26 15.68
N GLU A 257 4.44 40.69 16.27
CA GLU A 257 4.40 41.77 17.26
C GLU A 257 4.92 41.36 18.65
N GLU A 258 4.95 40.06 18.96
CA GLU A 258 5.38 39.50 20.25
C GLU A 258 6.88 39.08 20.29
N GLN A 259 7.67 39.33 19.23
CA GLN A 259 9.07 38.88 19.10
C GLN A 259 10.12 39.97 18.83
#